data_AF-A0A7C5KFJ6-F1
#
_entry.id   AF-A0A7C5KFJ6-F1
#
_cell.length_a   1.000
_cell.length_b   1.000
_cell.length_c   1.000
_cell.angle_alpha   90.00
_cell.angle_beta   90.00
_cell.angle_gamma   90.00
#
_symmetry.space_group_name_H-M   'P 1'
#
loop_
_entity.id
_entity.type
_entity.pdbx_description
1 polymer ?
#
loop_
_entity_poly.entity_id
_entity_poly.type
_entity_poly.pdbx_seq_one_letter_code
_entity_poly.pdbx_strand_id
1 'polypeptide(L)'
;MVVDPRSGIIYMLGGKQEMWMWMFNDWKQLKPQNIPTGTAFAIAGFDELRNRIVYYGGRANNKFYPETWEWDGSNWIKRLSTGGPNVGFADLFYVPALKKLVVFGGGVGGKKKPPTNQSMAYGPLFPAAYTTYGAGCTGSGGVPALSGTPPWIGESFQVDLSNLPSTGAAILFTGFSKTRTRVGGIPLPFDLSPLGAKGCKLLADPFLGQVLTIGQGAAQARIPVPASSVLLGFSLFNQAFVADAKANTLGVTTTNGGEGKIGSK
;
A
#
# COMPACT_ATOMS: atom_id res chain seq x y z
N MET A 1 20.28 -9.69 -7.27
CA MET A 1 19.57 -8.81 -8.24
C MET A 1 18.13 -8.67 -7.78
N VAL A 2 17.45 -7.61 -8.17
CA VAL A 2 16.04 -7.38 -7.85
C VAL A 2 15.39 -6.51 -8.91
N VAL A 3 14.15 -6.81 -9.27
CA VAL A 3 13.37 -6.02 -10.24
C VAL A 3 12.43 -5.10 -9.48
N ASP A 4 12.33 -3.84 -9.91
CA ASP A 4 11.21 -2.98 -9.54
C ASP A 4 10.09 -3.15 -10.58
N PRO A 5 9.02 -3.92 -10.29
CA PRO A 5 7.98 -4.22 -11.25
C PRO A 5 7.19 -2.99 -11.70
N ARG A 6 7.25 -1.88 -10.94
CA ARG A 6 6.56 -0.63 -11.29
C ARG A 6 7.22 0.11 -12.44
N SER A 7 8.53 -0.05 -12.59
CA SER A 7 9.35 0.64 -13.59
C SER A 7 10.00 -0.29 -14.59
N GLY A 8 10.01 -1.61 -14.33
CA GLY A 8 10.75 -2.60 -15.12
C GLY A 8 12.28 -2.51 -14.95
N ILE A 9 12.77 -1.65 -14.05
CA ILE A 9 14.21 -1.48 -13.81
C ILE A 9 14.75 -2.66 -13.01
N ILE A 10 15.89 -3.21 -13.45
CA ILE A 10 16.61 -4.25 -12.73
C ILE A 10 17.79 -3.63 -11.97
N TYR A 11 17.86 -3.85 -10.67
CA TYR A 11 18.95 -3.43 -9.82
C TYR A 11 19.86 -4.60 -9.46
N MET A 12 21.17 -4.39 -9.59
CA MET A 12 22.19 -5.35 -9.20
C MET A 12 23.16 -4.72 -8.23
N LEU A 13 23.41 -5.42 -7.11
CA LEU A 13 24.46 -5.08 -6.16
C LEU A 13 25.52 -6.18 -6.24
N GLY A 14 26.76 -5.77 -6.51
CA GLY A 14 27.89 -6.67 -6.77
C GLY A 14 28.96 -6.67 -5.67
N GLY A 15 29.85 -7.64 -5.73
CA GLY A 15 30.86 -7.96 -4.70
C GLY A 15 31.88 -6.85 -4.33
N LYS A 16 31.96 -5.77 -5.11
CA LYS A 16 32.82 -4.61 -4.83
C LYS A 16 32.08 -3.40 -4.25
N GLN A 17 30.87 -3.58 -3.71
CA GLN A 17 30.00 -2.46 -3.31
C GLN A 17 29.73 -1.53 -4.50
N GLU A 18 29.44 -2.14 -5.64
CA GLU A 18 28.97 -1.44 -6.83
C GLU A 18 27.49 -1.72 -7.02
N MET A 19 26.75 -0.69 -7.42
CA MET A 19 25.34 -0.81 -7.77
C MET A 19 25.17 -0.42 -9.23
N TRP A 20 24.42 -1.25 -9.95
CA TRP A 20 24.10 -1.04 -11.35
C TRP A 20 22.59 -1.14 -11.52
N MET A 21 22.03 -0.28 -12.36
CA MET A 21 20.68 -0.40 -12.86
C MET A 21 20.71 -0.73 -14.36
N TRP A 22 19.83 -1.62 -14.79
CA TRP A 22 19.54 -1.85 -16.19
C TRP A 22 18.20 -1.21 -16.53
N MET A 23 18.23 -0.32 -17.52
CA MET A 23 17.06 0.36 -18.04
C MET A 23 17.26 0.69 -19.52
N PHE A 24 16.19 0.64 -20.31
CA PHE A 24 16.26 0.98 -21.74
C PHE A 24 17.34 0.23 -22.53
N ASN A 25 17.53 -1.06 -22.25
CA ASN A 25 18.58 -1.91 -22.83
C ASN A 25 20.02 -1.45 -22.53
N ASP A 26 20.24 -0.60 -21.52
CA ASP A 26 21.55 -0.10 -21.17
C ASP A 26 21.86 -0.19 -19.67
N TRP A 27 23.13 -0.37 -19.34
CA TRP A 27 23.64 -0.46 -17.98
C TRP A 27 24.13 0.90 -17.49
N LYS A 28 23.56 1.35 -16.38
CA LYS A 28 23.99 2.58 -15.71
C LYS A 28 24.51 2.26 -14.31
N GLN A 29 25.74 2.67 -14.04
CA GLN A 29 26.30 2.60 -12.70
C GLN A 29 25.65 3.64 -11.78
N LEU A 30 25.25 3.22 -10.60
CA LEU A 30 24.79 4.08 -9.52
C LEU A 30 25.88 4.23 -8.47
N LYS A 31 25.96 5.41 -7.87
CA LYS A 31 26.92 5.75 -6.80
C LYS A 31 26.17 6.29 -5.57
N PRO A 32 25.38 5.45 -4.89
CA PRO A 32 24.72 5.85 -3.65
C PRO A 32 25.76 6.15 -2.57
N GLN A 33 25.48 7.12 -1.70
CA GLN A 33 26.38 7.51 -0.61
C GLN A 33 26.52 6.39 0.43
N ASN A 34 25.43 5.70 0.72
CA ASN A 34 25.37 4.55 1.59
C ASN A 34 25.16 3.29 0.75
N ILE A 35 25.82 2.21 1.12
CA ILE A 35 25.70 0.92 0.44
C ILE A 35 25.78 -0.22 1.46
N PRO A 36 25.02 -1.32 1.28
CA PRO A 36 25.12 -2.46 2.16
C PRO A 36 26.55 -3.01 2.23
N THR A 37 27.04 -3.22 3.46
CA THR A 37 28.43 -3.64 3.70
C THR A 37 28.71 -5.05 3.16
N GLY A 38 27.82 -5.99 3.44
CA GLY A 38 27.91 -7.38 2.97
C GLY A 38 27.26 -7.53 1.60
N THR A 39 28.07 -7.68 0.54
CA THR A 39 27.56 -7.79 -0.84
C THR A 39 27.53 -9.20 -1.39
N ALA A 40 28.45 -10.06 -0.95
CA ALA A 40 28.48 -11.45 -1.39
C ALA A 40 27.36 -12.26 -0.71
N PHE A 41 26.65 -13.08 -1.50
CA PHE A 41 25.59 -14.00 -1.05
C PHE A 41 24.37 -13.34 -0.38
N ALA A 42 24.24 -12.01 -0.50
CA ALA A 42 23.08 -11.32 -0.01
C ALA A 42 21.87 -11.56 -0.91
N ILE A 43 20.70 -11.27 -0.36
CA ILE A 43 19.41 -11.45 -1.01
C ILE A 43 18.72 -10.09 -1.12
N ALA A 44 17.99 -9.91 -2.22
CA ALA A 44 17.21 -8.72 -2.46
C ALA A 44 15.84 -9.11 -3.00
N GLY A 45 14.81 -8.37 -2.59
CA GLY A 45 13.43 -8.64 -2.92
C GLY A 45 12.62 -7.35 -2.96
N PHE A 46 11.47 -7.40 -3.63
CA PHE A 46 10.56 -6.26 -3.72
C PHE A 46 9.39 -6.47 -2.75
N ASP A 47 9.24 -5.55 -1.80
CA ASP A 47 8.06 -5.49 -0.94
C ASP A 47 6.92 -4.81 -1.73
N GLU A 48 6.00 -5.61 -2.24
CA GLU A 48 4.88 -5.14 -3.08
C GLU A 48 3.90 -4.26 -2.31
N LEU A 49 3.70 -4.50 -1.02
CA LEU A 49 2.78 -3.68 -0.22
C LEU A 49 3.32 -2.27 -0.03
N ARG A 50 4.63 -2.15 0.19
CA ARG A 50 5.28 -0.86 0.47
C ARG A 50 5.92 -0.24 -0.76
N ASN A 51 5.99 -0.96 -1.88
CA ASN A 51 6.72 -0.54 -3.07
C ASN A 51 8.17 -0.14 -2.73
N ARG A 52 8.90 -1.07 -2.10
CA ARG A 52 10.30 -0.87 -1.67
C ARG A 52 11.15 -2.04 -2.11
N ILE A 53 12.35 -1.74 -2.59
CA ILE A 53 13.39 -2.75 -2.73
C ILE A 53 14.03 -2.93 -1.36
N VAL A 54 14.08 -4.17 -0.90
CA VAL A 54 14.70 -4.57 0.36
C VAL A 54 15.90 -5.44 0.04
N TYR A 55 16.99 -5.16 0.73
CA TYR A 55 18.23 -5.92 0.69
C TYR A 55 18.51 -6.45 2.09
N TYR A 56 18.87 -7.72 2.19
CA TYR A 56 19.16 -8.35 3.47
C TYR A 56 20.43 -9.20 3.42
N GLY A 57 21.23 -9.06 4.47
CA GLY A 57 22.30 -9.99 4.75
C GLY A 57 23.57 -9.73 3.96
N GLY A 58 24.27 -10.82 3.67
CA GLY A 58 25.50 -10.84 2.90
C GLY A 58 26.77 -11.02 3.73
N ARG A 59 27.88 -11.16 3.03
CA ARG A 59 29.21 -11.42 3.59
C ARG A 59 30.24 -10.46 3.00
N ALA A 60 31.11 -9.95 3.85
CA ALA A 60 32.30 -9.20 3.46
C ALA A 60 33.43 -9.49 4.46
N ASN A 61 34.69 -9.56 4.01
CA ASN A 61 35.86 -9.80 4.86
C ASN A 61 35.69 -10.98 5.83
N ASN A 62 35.13 -12.10 5.34
CA ASN A 62 34.81 -13.31 6.12
C ASN A 62 33.79 -13.13 7.27
N LYS A 63 33.11 -11.99 7.35
CA LYS A 63 32.07 -11.69 8.35
C LYS A 63 30.70 -11.61 7.69
N PHE A 64 29.68 -12.13 8.38
CA PHE A 64 28.28 -11.98 7.98
C PHE A 64 27.71 -10.67 8.52
N TYR A 65 26.89 -10.02 7.71
CA TYR A 65 26.21 -8.78 8.02
C TYR A 65 24.70 -9.01 7.92
N PRO A 66 24.02 -9.47 8.99
CA PRO A 66 22.58 -9.71 8.99
C PRO A 66 21.79 -8.39 9.08
N GLU A 67 22.11 -7.46 8.19
CA GLU A 67 21.57 -6.11 8.14
C GLU A 67 20.47 -6.01 7.10
N THR A 68 19.44 -5.22 7.40
CA THR A 68 18.37 -4.90 6.44
C THR A 68 18.56 -3.49 5.91
N TRP A 69 18.45 -3.35 4.61
CA TRP A 69 18.59 -2.09 3.90
C TRP A 69 17.42 -1.90 2.94
N GLU A 70 16.97 -0.66 2.79
CA GLU A 70 15.92 -0.29 1.84
C GLU A 70 16.42 0.75 0.86
N TRP A 71 16.06 0.58 -0.41
CA TRP A 71 16.34 1.56 -1.46
C TRP A 71 15.27 2.63 -1.49
N ASP A 72 15.66 3.90 -1.40
CA ASP A 72 14.75 5.04 -1.50
C ASP A 72 14.59 5.61 -2.93
N GLY A 73 15.31 5.05 -3.91
CA GLY A 73 15.39 5.55 -5.28
C GLY A 73 16.72 6.23 -5.61
N SER A 74 17.45 6.66 -4.58
CA SER A 74 18.72 7.39 -4.69
C SER A 74 19.83 6.84 -3.79
N ASN A 75 19.47 6.32 -2.62
CA ASN A 75 20.39 5.88 -1.60
C ASN A 75 19.84 4.66 -0.82
N TRP A 76 20.74 3.93 -0.16
CA TRP A 76 20.37 2.85 0.75
C TRP A 76 20.20 3.37 2.18
N ILE A 77 19.06 3.04 2.79
CA ILE A 77 18.75 3.36 4.17
C ILE A 77 18.86 2.08 5.00
N LYS A 78 19.79 2.07 5.96
CA LYS A 78 19.90 0.97 6.93
C LYS A 78 18.69 0.99 7.84
N ARG A 79 17.96 -0.12 7.93
CA ARG A 79 16.82 -0.26 8.82
C ARG A 79 17.24 -0.89 10.14
N LEU A 80 16.69 -0.36 11.24
CA LEU A 80 16.82 -0.99 12.54
C LEU A 80 16.05 -2.32 12.49
N SER A 81 16.78 -3.43 12.56
CA SER A 81 16.20 -4.76 12.70
C SER A 81 16.63 -5.34 14.04
N THR A 82 15.80 -6.19 14.64
CA THR A 82 16.09 -6.88 15.91
C THR A 82 17.13 -8.00 15.75
N GLY A 83 18.03 -7.88 14.77
CA GLY A 83 18.84 -8.98 14.27
C GLY A 83 18.02 -9.98 13.45
N GLY A 84 18.73 -10.82 12.71
CA GLY A 84 18.16 -11.93 11.95
C GLY A 84 19.25 -12.97 11.64
N PRO A 85 18.90 -14.08 10.99
CA PRO A 85 19.85 -15.15 10.74
C PRO A 85 20.99 -14.68 9.83
N ASN A 86 22.19 -15.21 10.07
CA ASN A 86 23.28 -15.03 9.11
C ASN A 86 22.91 -15.77 7.82
N VAL A 87 22.53 -15.02 6.80
CA VAL A 87 22.13 -15.60 5.51
C VAL A 87 23.32 -15.69 4.55
N GLY A 88 23.49 -16.88 4.00
CA GLY A 88 24.18 -17.14 2.74
C GLY A 88 23.41 -18.22 2.02
N PHE A 89 23.24 -18.12 0.70
CA PHE A 89 22.44 -19.06 -0.10
C PHE A 89 20.98 -19.21 0.38
N ALA A 90 20.38 -18.12 0.85
CA ALA A 90 18.96 -18.07 1.21
C ALA A 90 18.13 -17.58 0.01
N ASP A 91 16.82 -17.82 0.06
CA ASP A 91 15.86 -17.20 -0.86
C ASP A 91 15.01 -16.15 -0.13
N LEU A 92 14.59 -15.13 -0.88
CA LEU A 92 13.74 -14.05 -0.42
C LEU A 92 12.58 -13.87 -1.39
N PHE A 93 11.35 -13.95 -0.90
CA PHE A 93 10.16 -13.75 -1.72
C PHE A 93 9.06 -13.03 -0.93
N TYR A 94 8.22 -12.29 -1.65
CA TYR A 94 7.07 -11.62 -1.06
C TYR A 94 5.92 -12.62 -0.91
N VAL A 95 5.26 -12.62 0.25
CA VAL A 95 4.10 -13.47 0.53
C VAL A 95 2.86 -12.59 0.71
N PRO A 96 2.00 -12.46 -0.31
CA PRO A 96 0.83 -11.57 -0.26
C PRO A 96 -0.12 -11.83 0.91
N ALA A 97 -0.31 -13.11 1.27
CA ALA A 97 -1.16 -13.51 2.39
C ALA A 97 -0.63 -13.00 3.75
N LEU A 98 0.69 -12.89 3.90
CA LEU A 98 1.34 -12.38 5.11
C LEU A 98 1.65 -10.88 5.04
N LYS A 99 1.56 -10.29 3.84
CA LYS A 99 1.96 -8.91 3.55
C LYS A 99 3.40 -8.61 3.95
N LYS A 100 4.29 -9.60 3.75
CA LYS A 100 5.68 -9.57 4.21
C LYS A 100 6.60 -10.22 3.19
N LEU A 101 7.85 -9.77 3.16
CA LEU A 101 8.97 -10.51 2.58
C LEU A 101 9.36 -11.62 3.55
N VAL A 102 9.49 -12.85 3.05
CA VAL A 102 9.92 -14.00 3.84
C VAL A 102 11.27 -14.48 3.30
N VAL A 103 12.22 -14.60 4.23
CA VAL A 103 13.49 -15.28 4.01
C VAL A 103 13.30 -16.73 4.41
N PHE A 104 13.73 -17.66 3.55
CA PHE A 104 13.73 -19.08 3.85
C PHE A 104 15.08 -19.72 3.53
N GLY A 105 15.51 -20.62 4.42
CA GLY A 105 16.72 -21.41 4.26
C GLY A 105 18.00 -20.60 4.44
N GLY A 106 19.04 -21.04 3.74
CA GLY A 106 20.38 -20.49 3.85
C GLY A 106 21.26 -21.21 4.89
N GLY A 107 22.57 -21.02 4.73
CA GLY A 107 23.60 -21.63 5.55
C GLY A 107 24.82 -20.75 5.72
N VAL A 108 25.35 -20.75 6.95
CA VAL A 108 26.61 -20.08 7.30
C VAL A 108 27.74 -21.02 6.89
N GLY A 109 28.20 -20.94 5.64
CA GLY A 109 29.11 -21.92 5.02
C GLY A 109 30.21 -22.46 5.95
N GLY A 110 30.25 -23.79 6.11
CA GLY A 110 31.23 -24.57 6.87
C GLY A 110 30.85 -26.06 6.85
N LYS A 111 31.82 -26.97 6.76
CA LYS A 111 31.62 -28.42 6.46
C LYS A 111 30.75 -29.23 7.45
N LYS A 112 30.10 -28.61 8.46
CA LYS A 112 29.39 -29.30 9.54
C LYS A 112 28.10 -28.62 10.04
N LYS A 113 27.52 -27.66 9.32
CA LYS A 113 26.23 -27.06 9.75
C LYS A 113 25.12 -27.42 8.77
N PRO A 114 24.04 -28.09 9.21
CA PRO A 114 22.90 -28.34 8.35
C PRO A 114 22.32 -27.01 7.86
N PRO A 115 21.71 -26.98 6.65
CA PRO A 115 20.88 -25.85 6.26
C PRO A 115 19.88 -25.59 7.38
N THR A 116 19.83 -24.36 7.87
CA THR A 116 18.95 -24.04 8.99
C THR A 116 17.52 -23.94 8.46
N ASN A 117 16.55 -24.50 9.19
CA ASN A 117 15.13 -24.26 8.94
C ASN A 117 14.68 -22.86 9.40
N GLN A 118 15.61 -21.90 9.42
CA GLN A 118 15.35 -20.56 9.92
C GLN A 118 14.57 -19.79 8.86
N SER A 119 13.43 -19.27 9.28
CA SER A 119 12.62 -18.34 8.50
C SER A 119 12.57 -16.99 9.22
N MET A 120 12.67 -15.91 8.46
CA MET A 120 12.47 -14.55 8.96
C MET A 120 11.45 -13.85 8.06
N ALA A 121 10.60 -13.00 8.64
CA ALA A 121 9.68 -12.18 7.89
C ALA A 121 9.95 -10.69 8.12
N TYR A 122 9.95 -9.91 7.06
CA TYR A 122 10.16 -8.47 7.06
C TYR A 122 8.95 -7.75 6.44
N GLY A 123 8.46 -6.72 7.12
CA GLY A 123 7.32 -5.93 6.68
C GLY A 123 7.07 -4.74 7.61
N PRO A 124 6.04 -3.93 7.34
CA PRO A 124 5.76 -2.75 8.13
C PRO A 124 5.40 -3.11 9.58
N LEU A 125 5.94 -2.35 10.55
CA LEU A 125 5.51 -2.43 11.95
C LEU A 125 4.06 -1.99 12.12
N PHE A 126 3.66 -0.99 11.34
CA PHE A 126 2.28 -0.48 11.26
C PHE A 126 1.76 -0.67 9.83
N PRO A 127 1.20 -1.85 9.49
CA PRO A 127 0.70 -2.11 8.16
C PRO A 127 -0.50 -1.21 7.84
N ALA A 128 -0.40 -0.46 6.74
CA ALA A 128 -1.56 0.20 6.18
C ALA A 128 -2.49 -0.82 5.52
N ALA A 129 -3.78 -0.54 5.51
CA ALA A 129 -4.77 -1.35 4.83
C ALA A 129 -5.93 -0.49 4.34
N TYR A 130 -6.53 -0.90 3.22
CA TYR A 130 -7.81 -0.37 2.76
C TYR A 130 -8.78 -1.53 2.59
N THR A 131 -9.93 -1.47 3.25
CA THR A 131 -10.97 -2.50 3.18
C THR A 131 -12.32 -1.88 2.87
N THR A 132 -13.14 -2.59 2.10
CA THR A 132 -14.48 -2.14 1.74
C THR A 132 -15.53 -2.78 2.63
N TYR A 133 -16.64 -2.08 2.89
CA TYR A 133 -17.74 -2.57 3.70
C TYR A 133 -19.09 -2.01 3.25
N GLY A 134 -20.18 -2.71 3.58
CA GLY A 134 -21.51 -2.33 3.11
C GLY A 134 -21.66 -2.44 1.59
N ALA A 135 -22.72 -1.86 1.07
CA ALA A 135 -23.03 -1.87 -0.36
C ALA A 135 -23.51 -0.49 -0.80
N GLY A 136 -23.27 -0.17 -2.08
CA GLY A 136 -23.93 0.96 -2.72
C GLY A 136 -25.40 0.66 -3.03
N CYS A 137 -26.10 1.65 -3.55
CA CYS A 137 -27.47 1.50 -4.05
C CYS A 137 -27.50 1.53 -5.58
N THR A 138 -28.51 0.89 -6.17
CA THR A 138 -28.66 0.81 -7.63
C THR A 138 -28.81 2.19 -8.26
N GLY A 139 -28.00 2.44 -9.29
CA GLY A 139 -28.07 3.60 -10.18
C GLY A 139 -28.13 3.21 -11.65
N SER A 140 -28.16 4.22 -12.51
CA SER A 140 -28.19 4.08 -13.97
C SER A 140 -26.93 3.44 -14.56
N GLY A 141 -25.79 3.57 -13.88
CA GLY A 141 -24.50 2.94 -14.25
C GLY A 141 -24.26 1.57 -13.60
N GLY A 142 -25.24 1.01 -12.89
CA GLY A 142 -25.08 -0.16 -12.02
C GLY A 142 -25.08 0.23 -10.54
N VAL A 143 -24.53 -0.64 -9.67
CA VAL A 143 -24.36 -0.32 -8.25
C VAL A 143 -22.98 0.35 -8.08
N PRO A 144 -22.91 1.66 -7.78
CA PRO A 144 -21.65 2.35 -7.59
C PRO A 144 -20.81 1.66 -6.53
N ALA A 145 -19.53 1.48 -6.83
CA ALA A 145 -18.60 0.86 -5.91
C ALA A 145 -17.33 1.70 -5.77
N LEU A 146 -16.76 1.70 -4.57
CA LEU A 146 -15.43 2.22 -4.32
C LEU A 146 -14.46 1.12 -3.90
N SER A 147 -13.21 1.33 -4.26
CA SER A 147 -12.04 0.57 -3.79
C SER A 147 -10.90 1.55 -3.54
N GLY A 148 -9.83 1.12 -2.88
CA GLY A 148 -8.72 2.02 -2.60
C GLY A 148 -7.41 1.33 -2.28
N THR A 149 -6.34 2.12 -2.30
CA THR A 149 -5.00 1.67 -1.94
C THR A 149 -4.70 1.95 -0.46
N PRO A 150 -3.78 1.20 0.18
CA PRO A 150 -3.43 1.42 1.58
C PRO A 150 -2.88 2.83 1.85
N PRO A 151 -3.34 3.53 2.91
CA PRO A 151 -2.86 4.87 3.26
C PRO A 151 -1.56 4.84 4.07
N TRP A 152 -0.48 5.29 3.45
CA TRP A 152 0.84 5.42 4.09
C TRP A 152 1.12 6.87 4.46
N ILE A 153 1.67 7.11 5.65
CA ILE A 153 2.09 8.46 6.05
C ILE A 153 3.10 9.05 5.06
N GLY A 154 2.94 10.34 4.74
CA GLY A 154 3.79 11.05 3.79
C GLY A 154 3.52 10.74 2.31
N GLU A 155 2.55 9.87 2.00
CA GLU A 155 2.12 9.56 0.64
C GLU A 155 0.63 9.89 0.46
N SER A 156 0.17 9.90 -0.80
CA SER A 156 -1.26 9.94 -1.10
C SER A 156 -1.77 8.53 -1.37
N PHE A 157 -2.95 8.21 -0.84
CA PHE A 157 -3.66 7.01 -1.24
C PHE A 157 -4.74 7.34 -2.27
N GLN A 158 -5.12 6.32 -3.03
CA GLN A 158 -6.06 6.43 -4.13
C GLN A 158 -7.38 5.78 -3.73
N VAL A 159 -8.48 6.40 -4.12
CA VAL A 159 -9.82 5.82 -4.05
C VAL A 159 -10.41 5.83 -5.45
N ASP A 160 -10.69 4.65 -5.98
CA ASP A 160 -11.25 4.45 -7.32
C ASP A 160 -12.74 4.15 -7.21
N LEU A 161 -13.52 4.79 -8.08
CA LEU A 161 -14.95 4.61 -8.19
C LEU A 161 -15.29 3.97 -9.53
N SER A 162 -16.25 3.04 -9.50
CA SER A 162 -16.71 2.26 -10.65
C SER A 162 -18.23 2.12 -10.64
N ASN A 163 -18.78 1.62 -11.77
CA ASN A 163 -20.21 1.45 -11.99
C ASN A 163 -21.00 2.77 -11.84
N LEU A 164 -20.41 3.86 -12.31
CA LEU A 164 -21.02 5.19 -12.29
C LEU A 164 -21.77 5.46 -13.60
N PRO A 165 -22.65 6.48 -13.65
CA PRO A 165 -23.15 7.00 -14.92
C PRO A 165 -21.99 7.33 -15.88
N SER A 166 -22.20 7.21 -17.20
CA SER A 166 -21.11 7.38 -18.18
C SER A 166 -20.37 8.71 -18.08
N THR A 167 -21.07 9.76 -17.66
CA THR A 167 -20.54 11.11 -17.38
C THR A 167 -21.33 11.71 -16.22
N GLY A 168 -20.73 12.63 -15.47
CA GLY A 168 -21.41 13.31 -14.37
C GLY A 168 -20.45 13.79 -13.30
N ALA A 169 -20.98 13.94 -12.09
CA ALA A 169 -20.21 14.35 -10.92
C ALA A 169 -20.46 13.40 -9.74
N ALA A 170 -19.42 13.20 -8.95
CA ALA A 170 -19.51 12.55 -7.65
C ALA A 170 -18.85 13.44 -6.59
N ILE A 171 -19.25 13.28 -5.34
CA ILE A 171 -18.55 13.83 -4.19
C ILE A 171 -18.06 12.66 -3.37
N LEU A 172 -16.75 12.51 -3.26
CA LEU A 172 -16.14 11.58 -2.32
C LEU A 172 -16.03 12.25 -0.96
N PHE A 173 -16.70 11.71 0.04
CA PHE A 173 -16.49 12.12 1.42
C PHE A 173 -15.41 11.30 2.10
N THR A 174 -14.62 11.96 2.94
CA THR A 174 -13.67 11.37 3.86
C THR A 174 -14.00 11.83 5.28
N GLY A 175 -14.25 10.91 6.18
CA GLY A 175 -14.51 11.20 7.59
C GLY A 175 -13.80 10.25 8.54
N PHE A 176 -14.21 10.31 9.80
CA PHE A 176 -13.48 9.71 10.91
C PHE A 176 -14.26 8.64 11.67
N SER A 177 -15.43 8.24 11.15
CA SER A 177 -16.29 7.26 11.80
C SER A 177 -17.17 6.53 10.78
N LYS A 178 -17.42 5.24 11.06
CA LYS A 178 -18.43 4.43 10.36
C LYS A 178 -19.63 4.04 11.24
N THR A 179 -19.67 4.53 12.48
CA THR A 179 -20.72 4.18 13.46
C THR A 179 -21.60 5.36 13.82
N ARG A 180 -21.09 6.59 13.68
CA ARG A 180 -21.81 7.82 13.96
C ARG A 180 -21.18 9.01 13.25
N THR A 181 -21.97 9.93 12.72
CA THR A 181 -21.44 11.18 12.15
C THR A 181 -20.80 12.06 13.22
N ARG A 182 -19.76 12.81 12.85
CA ARG A 182 -19.10 13.77 13.75
C ARG A 182 -19.99 14.97 14.06
N VAL A 183 -20.73 15.43 13.05
CA VAL A 183 -21.70 16.52 13.17
C VAL A 183 -23.09 15.93 13.32
N GLY A 184 -23.84 16.35 14.34
CA GLY A 184 -25.22 15.90 14.59
C GLY A 184 -25.37 14.52 15.22
N GLY A 185 -24.30 13.71 15.27
CA GLY A 185 -24.30 12.44 16.00
C GLY A 185 -25.25 11.38 15.44
N ILE A 186 -25.49 11.36 14.14
CA ILE A 186 -26.42 10.44 13.46
C ILE A 186 -25.79 9.04 13.44
N PRO A 187 -26.47 7.99 13.96
CA PRO A 187 -25.97 6.61 13.90
C PRO A 187 -25.80 6.12 12.45
N LEU A 188 -24.74 5.38 12.18
CA LEU A 188 -24.42 4.81 10.88
C LEU A 188 -24.44 3.26 10.95
N PRO A 189 -24.96 2.55 9.93
CA PRO A 189 -25.55 3.07 8.70
C PRO A 189 -26.87 3.84 8.88
N PHE A 190 -27.02 4.97 8.19
CA PHE A 190 -28.27 5.75 8.17
C PHE A 190 -29.01 5.58 6.83
N ASP A 191 -30.31 5.30 6.88
CA ASP A 191 -31.14 5.14 5.69
C ASP A 191 -31.51 6.50 5.07
N LEU A 192 -31.20 6.67 3.78
CA LEU A 192 -31.47 7.91 3.04
C LEU A 192 -32.81 7.88 2.29
N SER A 193 -33.55 6.78 2.38
CA SER A 193 -34.88 6.65 1.77
C SER A 193 -35.84 7.78 2.19
N PRO A 194 -35.89 8.24 3.46
CA PRO A 194 -36.73 9.37 3.86
C PRO A 194 -36.35 10.71 3.18
N LEU A 195 -35.12 10.83 2.69
CA LEU A 195 -34.63 12.00 1.94
C LEU A 195 -34.86 11.85 0.43
N GLY A 196 -35.48 10.76 -0.03
CA GLY A 196 -35.74 10.50 -1.44
C GLY A 196 -34.68 9.65 -2.15
N ALA A 197 -33.58 9.27 -1.47
CA ALA A 197 -32.56 8.36 -2.00
C ALA A 197 -32.87 6.91 -1.62
N LYS A 198 -33.96 6.38 -2.19
CA LYS A 198 -34.48 5.03 -1.88
C LYS A 198 -33.39 3.96 -2.04
N GLY A 199 -33.20 3.17 -0.99
CA GLY A 199 -32.23 2.06 -0.97
C GLY A 199 -30.78 2.47 -0.73
N CYS A 200 -30.48 3.78 -0.69
CA CYS A 200 -29.16 4.29 -0.38
C CYS A 200 -28.98 4.47 1.12
N LYS A 201 -27.77 4.21 1.59
CA LYS A 201 -27.38 4.42 3.00
C LYS A 201 -26.17 5.33 3.08
N LEU A 202 -26.14 6.15 4.12
CA LEU A 202 -24.91 6.79 4.58
C LEU A 202 -24.17 5.78 5.47
N LEU A 203 -22.98 5.36 5.03
CA LEU A 203 -22.14 4.33 5.63
C LEU A 203 -20.90 4.87 6.32
N ALA A 204 -20.52 6.12 6.02
CA ALA A 204 -19.37 6.80 6.57
C ALA A 204 -19.74 8.24 6.93
N ASP A 205 -19.04 8.77 7.92
CA ASP A 205 -19.12 10.17 8.33
C ASP A 205 -18.74 11.11 7.17
N PRO A 206 -19.65 11.98 6.67
CA PRO A 206 -19.39 12.81 5.51
C PRO A 206 -18.71 14.14 5.90
N PHE A 207 -17.45 14.08 6.37
CA PHE A 207 -16.78 15.25 6.95
C PHE A 207 -16.10 16.15 5.90
N LEU A 208 -15.13 15.65 5.13
CA LEU A 208 -14.46 16.39 4.06
C LEU A 208 -14.91 15.88 2.69
N GLY A 209 -15.52 16.74 1.87
CA GLY A 209 -15.98 16.40 0.52
C GLY A 209 -15.00 16.83 -0.57
N GLN A 210 -14.69 15.93 -1.48
CA GLN A 210 -13.93 16.19 -2.71
C GLN A 210 -14.83 15.96 -3.93
N VAL A 211 -15.01 16.99 -4.76
CA VAL A 211 -15.76 16.88 -6.02
C VAL A 211 -14.90 16.16 -7.06
N LEU A 212 -15.50 15.19 -7.73
CA LEU A 212 -14.90 14.38 -8.77
C LEU A 212 -15.71 14.48 -10.06
N THR A 213 -15.01 14.55 -11.18
CA THR A 213 -15.63 14.40 -12.51
C THR A 213 -15.68 12.93 -12.88
N ILE A 214 -16.82 12.49 -13.39
CA ILE A 214 -17.01 11.11 -13.86
C ILE A 214 -16.81 11.08 -15.37
N GLY A 215 -15.97 10.15 -15.82
CA GLY A 215 -15.76 9.86 -17.23
C GLY A 215 -15.75 8.36 -17.46
N GLN A 216 -16.45 7.90 -18.50
CA GLN A 216 -16.55 6.50 -18.87
C GLN A 216 -17.02 5.58 -17.72
N GLY A 217 -17.92 6.08 -16.87
CA GLY A 217 -18.46 5.31 -15.75
C GLY A 217 -17.51 5.10 -14.58
N ALA A 218 -16.40 5.86 -14.51
CA ALA A 218 -15.41 5.81 -13.45
C ALA A 218 -14.97 7.20 -13.00
N ALA A 219 -14.41 7.27 -11.79
CA ALA A 219 -13.78 8.46 -11.23
C ALA A 219 -12.67 8.03 -10.25
N GLN A 220 -11.73 8.93 -9.97
CA GLN A 220 -10.62 8.66 -9.06
C GLN A 220 -10.34 9.87 -8.17
N ALA A 221 -10.09 9.60 -6.89
CA ALA A 221 -9.59 10.58 -5.93
C ALA A 221 -8.20 10.21 -5.44
N ARG A 222 -7.40 11.23 -5.11
CA ARG A 222 -6.12 11.08 -4.41
C ARG A 222 -6.16 11.90 -3.12
N ILE A 223 -5.99 11.22 -1.99
CA ILE A 223 -6.08 11.82 -0.66
C ILE A 223 -4.69 11.80 -0.03
N PRO A 224 -4.09 12.97 0.28
CA PRO A 224 -2.78 13.04 0.91
C PRO A 224 -2.84 12.63 2.38
N VAL A 225 -1.85 11.85 2.83
CA VAL A 225 -1.66 11.51 4.25
C VAL A 225 -0.44 12.26 4.77
N PRO A 226 -0.58 13.14 5.78
CA PRO A 226 0.55 13.85 6.36
C PRO A 226 1.65 12.90 6.86
N ALA A 227 2.91 13.31 6.75
CA ALA A 227 4.07 12.59 7.26
C ALA A 227 4.20 12.74 8.79
N SER A 228 3.18 12.30 9.54
CA SER A 228 3.13 12.39 11.00
C SER A 228 2.89 11.02 11.63
N SER A 229 3.77 10.62 12.55
CA SER A 229 3.65 9.36 13.28
C SER A 229 2.40 9.30 14.18
N VAL A 230 1.82 10.45 14.53
CA VAL A 230 0.56 10.54 15.30
C VAL A 230 -0.60 9.89 14.55
N LEU A 231 -0.55 9.82 13.21
CA LEU A 231 -1.60 9.22 12.39
C LEU A 231 -1.54 7.69 12.33
N LEU A 232 -0.48 7.05 12.84
CA LEU A 232 -0.33 5.60 12.73
C LEU A 232 -1.45 4.86 13.46
N GLY A 233 -2.12 3.97 12.74
CA GLY A 233 -3.24 3.19 13.24
C GLY A 233 -4.59 3.90 13.21
N PHE A 234 -4.67 5.20 12.86
CA PHE A 234 -5.94 5.89 12.64
C PHE A 234 -6.66 5.34 11.41
N SER A 235 -7.99 5.24 11.49
CA SER A 235 -8.84 4.88 10.35
C SER A 235 -9.50 6.13 9.77
N LEU A 236 -9.43 6.25 8.45
CA LEU A 236 -10.27 7.15 7.65
C LEU A 236 -11.39 6.35 6.99
N PHE A 237 -12.56 6.96 6.86
CA PHE A 237 -13.71 6.31 6.25
C PHE A 237 -14.16 7.08 5.02
N ASN A 238 -14.33 6.38 3.91
CA ASN A 238 -14.74 6.97 2.65
C ASN A 238 -16.10 6.46 2.20
N GLN A 239 -16.88 7.35 1.60
CA GLN A 239 -18.06 7.00 0.83
C GLN A 239 -18.31 8.09 -0.20
N ALA A 240 -18.73 7.71 -1.41
CA ALA A 240 -19.08 8.67 -2.43
C ALA A 240 -20.58 8.76 -2.67
N PHE A 241 -21.01 9.97 -3.01
CA PHE A 241 -22.35 10.33 -3.44
C PHE A 241 -22.26 10.73 -4.91
N VAL A 242 -23.04 10.06 -5.75
CA VAL A 242 -22.96 10.15 -7.21
C VAL A 242 -24.25 10.78 -7.71
N ALA A 243 -24.13 11.88 -8.46
CA ALA A 243 -25.29 12.53 -9.06
C ALA A 243 -25.88 11.62 -10.15
N ASP A 244 -27.13 11.18 -9.94
CA ASP A 244 -27.86 10.30 -10.85
C ASP A 244 -29.36 10.58 -10.76
N ALA A 245 -29.83 11.52 -11.59
CA ALA A 245 -31.23 11.95 -11.63
C ALA A 245 -32.21 10.84 -12.03
N LYS A 246 -31.73 9.72 -12.58
CA LYS A 246 -32.58 8.60 -13.02
C LYS A 246 -32.73 7.53 -11.94
N ALA A 247 -31.92 7.55 -10.89
CA ALA A 247 -31.88 6.49 -9.90
C ALA A 247 -33.03 6.56 -8.89
N ASN A 248 -33.36 7.76 -8.39
CA ASN A 248 -34.39 7.99 -7.37
C ASN A 248 -34.79 9.47 -7.30
N THR A 249 -35.77 9.80 -6.47
CA THR A 249 -36.33 11.15 -6.34
C THR A 249 -35.31 12.20 -5.89
N LEU A 250 -34.33 11.82 -5.06
CA LEU A 250 -33.26 12.74 -4.64
C LEU A 250 -32.22 12.96 -5.75
N GLY A 251 -32.17 12.08 -6.75
CA GLY A 251 -31.21 12.16 -7.85
C GLY A 251 -29.78 11.83 -7.45
N VAL A 252 -29.60 11.01 -6.41
CA VAL A 252 -28.27 10.64 -5.90
C VAL A 252 -28.20 9.15 -5.57
N THR A 253 -27.08 8.52 -5.92
CA THR A 253 -26.72 7.17 -5.47
C THR A 253 -25.49 7.21 -4.57
N THR A 254 -25.26 6.15 -3.80
CA THR A 254 -24.10 6.03 -2.92
C THR A 254 -23.32 4.77 -3.22
N THR A 255 -22.02 4.81 -2.98
CA THR A 255 -21.14 3.63 -3.02
C THR A 255 -21.24 2.81 -1.73
N ASN A 256 -20.62 1.62 -1.72
CA ASN A 256 -20.16 1.00 -0.49
C ASN A 256 -19.23 1.96 0.31
N GLY A 257 -18.97 1.61 1.57
CA GLY A 257 -17.98 2.30 2.39
C GLY A 257 -16.58 1.72 2.18
N GLY A 258 -15.56 2.52 2.51
CA GLY A 258 -14.16 2.12 2.58
C GLY A 258 -13.54 2.55 3.90
N GLU A 259 -12.70 1.72 4.48
CA GLU A 259 -11.91 2.00 5.67
C GLU A 259 -10.42 1.94 5.31
N GLY A 260 -9.75 3.08 5.38
CA GLY A 260 -8.31 3.20 5.22
C GLY A 260 -7.63 3.31 6.58
N LYS A 261 -7.00 2.22 7.04
CA LYS A 261 -6.15 2.22 8.24
C LYS A 261 -4.75 2.72 7.88
N ILE A 262 -4.35 3.83 8.47
CA ILE A 262 -3.08 4.50 8.20
C ILE A 262 -1.92 3.71 8.79
N GLY A 263 -0.87 3.52 7.97
CA GLY A 263 0.36 2.83 8.36
C GLY A 263 1.63 3.55 7.90
N SER A 264 2.76 2.89 8.12
CA SER A 264 4.10 3.36 7.72
C SER A 264 4.82 2.29 6.91
N LYS A 265 5.57 2.72 5.90
CA LYS A 265 6.45 1.84 5.13
C LYS A 265 7.77 1.59 5.86
#